data_AF-A0A523BWU3-F1
#
_entry.id   AF-A0A523BWU3-F1
#
_cell.length_a   1.000
_cell.length_b   1.000
_cell.length_c   1.000
_cell.angle_alpha   90.00
_cell.angle_beta   90.00
_cell.angle_gamma   90.00
#
_symmetry.space_group_name_H-M   'P 1'
#
loop_
_entity.id
_entity.type
_entity.pdbx_description
1 polymer ?
#
loop_
_entity_poly.entity_id
_entity_poly.type
_entity_poly.pdbx_seq_one_letter_code
_entity_poly.pdbx_strand_id
1 'polypeptide(L)'
;MLVVAALTLGLMENLGQAEEVVRQYSWEELVVAREEAIRRGLAACVAGRPIVKLCAEVLQIAAEGLRQRQLGEERFLESLWVRLEKEQCPADEARQLFLRHGLEGVLNEFAWV
;
A
#
# COMPACT_ATOMS: atom_id res chain seq x y z
N MET A 1 -10.93 -4.09 -8.03
CA MET A 1 -9.81 -4.88 -8.62
C MET A 1 -8.81 -4.06 -9.47
N LEU A 2 -9.01 -2.78 -9.78
CA LEU A 2 -8.07 -2.02 -10.64
C LEU A 2 -6.87 -1.38 -9.91
N VAL A 3 -6.93 -1.28 -8.58
CA VAL A 3 -5.94 -0.57 -7.76
C VAL A 3 -4.53 -1.11 -7.92
N VAL A 4 -4.36 -2.44 -7.86
CA VAL A 4 -3.03 -3.09 -7.97
C VAL A 4 -2.45 -2.90 -9.36
N ALA A 5 -3.27 -3.07 -10.40
CA ALA A 5 -2.83 -2.86 -11.78
C ALA A 5 -2.42 -1.41 -12.03
N ALA A 6 -3.22 -0.44 -11.55
CA ALA A 6 -2.89 0.98 -11.64
C ALA A 6 -1.60 1.33 -10.89
N LEU A 7 -1.41 0.79 -9.68
CA LEU A 7 -0.18 0.98 -8.91
C LEU A 7 1.04 0.47 -9.67
N THR A 8 1.00 -0.79 -10.13
CA THR A 8 2.12 -1.38 -10.86
C THR A 8 2.41 -0.63 -12.15
N LEU A 9 1.38 -0.32 -12.96
CA LEU A 9 1.55 0.43 -14.20
C LEU A 9 2.16 1.81 -13.93
N GLY A 10 1.64 2.56 -12.96
CA GLY A 10 2.18 3.87 -12.59
C GLY A 10 3.65 3.83 -12.19
N LEU A 11 4.06 2.79 -11.45
CA LEU A 11 5.48 2.59 -11.10
C LEU A 11 6.33 2.25 -12.32
N MET A 12 5.83 1.46 -13.27
CA MET A 12 6.57 1.12 -14.49
C MET A 12 6.76 2.32 -15.42
N GLU A 13 5.76 3.20 -15.53
CA GLU A 13 5.88 4.45 -16.30
C GLU A 13 6.90 5.42 -15.67
N ASN A 14 7.18 5.28 -14.38
CA ASN A 14 8.15 6.09 -13.66
C ASN A 14 9.23 5.23 -12.98
N LEU A 15 9.72 4.22 -13.72
CA LEU A 15 10.63 3.20 -13.20
C LEU A 15 11.90 3.79 -12.59
N GLY A 16 12.48 4.83 -13.20
CA GLY A 16 13.71 5.45 -12.71
C GLY A 16 13.59 6.02 -11.29
N GLN A 17 12.46 6.68 -10.97
CA GLN A 17 12.22 7.17 -9.61
C GLN A 17 11.89 6.03 -8.65
N ALA A 18 11.14 5.02 -9.11
CA ALA A 18 10.84 3.84 -8.30
C ALA A 18 12.11 3.07 -7.91
N GLU A 19 13.07 2.92 -8.84
CA GLU A 19 14.37 2.32 -8.57
C GLU A 19 15.19 3.12 -7.55
N GLU A 20 15.17 4.44 -7.64
CA GLU A 20 15.91 5.29 -6.71
C GLU A 20 15.43 5.11 -5.27
N VAL A 21 14.11 4.97 -5.04
CA VAL A 21 13.56 4.67 -3.72
C VAL A 21 14.10 3.34 -3.18
N VAL A 22 14.10 2.29 -4.01
CA VAL A 22 14.58 0.96 -3.59
C VAL A 22 16.09 0.97 -3.30
N ARG A 23 16.87 1.73 -4.07
CA ARG A 23 18.33 1.85 -3.91
C ARG A 23 18.76 2.52 -2.60
N GLN A 24 17.86 3.24 -1.92
CA GLN A 24 18.13 3.83 -0.61
C GLN A 24 18.29 2.78 0.50
N TYR A 25 17.91 1.53 0.26
CA TYR A 25 17.88 0.46 1.25
C TYR A 25 18.81 -0.68 0.87
N SER A 26 19.45 -1.29 1.88
CA SER A 26 20.17 -2.54 1.67
C SER A 26 19.20 -3.70 1.43
N TRP A 27 19.71 -4.81 0.89
CA TRP A 27 18.90 -6.01 0.72
C TRP A 27 18.37 -6.54 2.07
N GLU A 28 19.20 -6.52 3.11
CA GLU A 28 18.83 -6.95 4.46
C GLU A 28 17.71 -6.08 5.03
N GLU A 29 17.77 -4.76 4.82
CA GLU A 29 16.72 -3.83 5.23
C GLU A 29 15.40 -4.11 4.49
N LEU A 30 15.44 -4.44 3.20
CA LEU A 30 14.26 -4.81 2.42
C LEU A 30 13.64 -6.15 2.87
N VAL A 31 14.47 -7.12 3.25
CA VAL A 31 13.98 -8.39 3.82
C VAL A 31 13.27 -8.13 5.16
N VAL A 32 13.88 -7.35 6.05
CA VAL A 32 13.28 -6.97 7.33
C VAL A 32 12.00 -6.16 7.11
N ALA A 33 12.00 -5.22 6.18
CA ALA A 33 10.84 -4.42 5.81
C ALA A 33 9.65 -5.30 5.41
N ARG A 34 9.90 -6.33 4.61
CA ARG A 34 8.87 -7.29 4.19
C ARG A 34 8.26 -8.02 5.39
N GLU A 35 9.08 -8.49 6.33
CA GLU A 35 8.58 -9.17 7.54
C GLU A 35 7.76 -8.23 8.43
N GLU A 36 8.25 -7.02 8.66
CA GLU A 36 7.57 -6.01 9.47
C GLU A 36 6.24 -5.61 8.83
N ALA A 37 6.20 -5.39 7.52
CA ALA A 37 4.98 -5.07 6.78
C ALA A 37 3.93 -6.19 6.89
N ILE A 38 4.33 -7.46 6.82
CA ILE A 38 3.43 -8.61 7.00
C ILE A 38 2.85 -8.64 8.42
N ARG A 39 3.67 -8.40 9.45
CA ARG A 39 3.26 -8.52 10.85
C ARG A 39 2.48 -7.31 11.37
N ARG A 40 2.82 -6.10 10.88
CA ARG A 40 2.37 -4.83 11.46
C ARG A 40 1.66 -3.92 10.46
N GLY A 41 1.60 -4.28 9.19
CA GLY A 41 0.95 -3.47 8.16
C GLY A 41 1.52 -2.06 8.10
N LEU A 42 0.65 -1.05 8.15
CA LEU A 42 1.04 0.37 8.11
C LEU A 42 1.70 0.87 9.40
N ALA A 43 1.64 0.11 10.50
CA ALA A 43 2.37 0.44 11.73
C ALA A 43 3.85 -0.01 11.71
N ALA A 44 4.31 -0.61 10.61
CA ALA A 44 5.68 -1.08 10.45
C ALA A 44 6.70 0.06 10.30
N CYS A 45 7.97 -0.27 10.53
CA CYS A 45 9.12 0.59 10.22
C CYS A 45 10.08 -0.12 9.27
N VAL A 46 10.73 0.67 8.40
CA VAL A 46 11.77 0.23 7.47
C VAL A 46 13.02 1.08 7.73
N ALA A 47 14.13 0.45 8.11
CA ALA A 47 15.36 1.15 8.49
C ALA A 47 15.14 2.32 9.49
N GLY A 48 14.24 2.13 10.46
CA GLY A 48 13.88 3.15 11.45
C GLY A 48 12.91 4.26 10.96
N ARG A 49 12.51 4.25 9.68
CA ARG A 49 11.50 5.16 9.11
C ARG A 49 10.11 4.50 9.15
N PRO A 50 9.04 5.23 9.53
CA PRO A 50 7.67 4.71 9.43
C PRO A 50 7.32 4.31 8.00
N ILE A 51 6.75 3.12 7.80
CA ILE A 51 6.48 2.58 6.45
C ILE A 51 5.46 3.44 5.68
N VAL A 52 4.54 4.11 6.37
CA VAL A 52 3.55 5.03 5.75
C VAL A 52 4.22 6.11 4.90
N LYS A 53 5.41 6.60 5.31
CA LYS A 53 6.16 7.60 4.55
C LYS A 53 6.72 7.01 3.25
N LEU A 54 7.18 5.77 3.30
CA LEU A 54 7.66 5.06 2.11
C LEU A 54 6.49 4.74 1.16
N CYS A 55 5.36 4.28 1.70
CA CYS A 55 4.16 4.04 0.90
C CYS A 55 3.64 5.30 0.22
N ALA A 56 3.64 6.46 0.91
CA ALA A 56 3.24 7.73 0.31
C ALA A 56 4.17 8.15 -0.84
N GLU A 57 5.48 7.96 -0.67
CA GLU A 57 6.49 8.24 -1.70
C GLU A 57 6.29 7.36 -2.94
N VAL A 58 6.15 6.05 -2.75
CA VAL A 58 5.87 5.09 -3.82
C VAL A 58 4.54 5.39 -4.52
N LEU A 59 3.49 5.72 -3.75
CA LEU A 59 2.18 6.03 -4.30
C LEU A 59 2.18 7.33 -5.11
N GLN A 60 2.96 8.32 -4.69
CA GLN A 60 3.17 9.56 -5.44
C GLN A 60 3.86 9.31 -6.78
N ILE A 61 4.91 8.48 -6.78
CA ILE A 61 5.64 8.07 -8.00
C ILE A 61 4.69 7.39 -8.98
N ALA A 62 3.86 6.46 -8.48
CA ALA A 62 2.87 5.77 -9.31
C ALA A 62 1.82 6.72 -9.88
N ALA A 63 1.30 7.64 -9.05
CA ALA A 63 0.32 8.64 -9.49
C ALA A 63 0.91 9.57 -10.57
N GLU A 64 2.18 9.95 -10.46
CA GLU A 64 2.87 10.74 -11.48
C GLU A 64 3.02 9.96 -12.79
N GLY A 65 3.44 8.69 -12.73
CA GLY A 65 3.55 7.83 -13.92
C GLY A 65 2.22 7.66 -14.65
N LEU A 66 1.10 7.50 -13.92
CA LEU A 66 -0.23 7.44 -14.53
C LEU A 66 -0.65 8.79 -15.15
N ARG A 67 -0.34 9.91 -14.49
CA ARG A 67 -0.68 11.26 -14.99
C ARG A 67 0.01 11.58 -16.31
N GLN A 68 1.24 11.10 -16.52
CA GLN A 68 1.97 11.27 -17.79
C GLN A 68 1.25 10.65 -18.99
N ARG A 69 0.45 9.60 -18.75
CA ARG A 69 -0.35 8.94 -19.79
C ARG A 69 -1.58 9.75 -20.19
N GLN A 70 -2.01 10.72 -19.37
CA GLN A 70 -3.15 11.62 -19.62
C GLN A 70 -4.50 10.91 -19.81
N LEU A 71 -4.71 9.77 -19.13
CA LEU A 71 -5.92 8.96 -19.22
C LEU A 71 -6.84 9.06 -17.98
N GLY A 72 -6.45 9.82 -16.95
CA GLY A 72 -7.21 9.97 -15.71
C GLY A 72 -7.24 8.69 -14.85
N GLU A 73 -6.24 7.82 -15.00
CA GLU A 73 -6.13 6.51 -14.34
C GLU A 73 -5.67 6.65 -12.87
N GLU A 74 -5.08 7.77 -12.49
CA GLU A 74 -4.61 8.04 -11.12
C GLU A 74 -5.73 8.00 -10.07
N ARG A 75 -6.99 8.20 -10.48
CA ARG A 75 -8.17 8.01 -9.62
C ARG A 75 -8.28 6.59 -9.05
N PHE A 76 -7.75 5.58 -9.75
CA PHE A 76 -7.75 4.20 -9.25
C PHE A 76 -6.85 4.02 -8.03
N LEU A 77 -5.99 4.97 -7.72
CA LEU A 77 -5.14 4.98 -6.53
C LEU A 77 -5.82 5.62 -5.30
N GLU A 78 -6.99 6.26 -5.45
CA GLU A 78 -7.69 6.99 -4.37
C GLU A 78 -7.88 6.15 -3.10
N SER A 79 -8.27 4.88 -3.26
CA SER A 79 -8.43 3.96 -2.12
C SER A 79 -7.15 3.73 -1.32
N LEU A 80 -5.96 3.84 -1.94
CA LEU A 80 -4.68 3.71 -1.24
C LEU A 80 -4.35 5.00 -0.47
N TRP A 81 -4.66 6.17 -1.04
CA TRP A 81 -4.51 7.46 -0.34
C TRP A 81 -5.36 7.50 0.93
N VAL A 82 -6.64 7.10 0.83
CA VAL A 82 -7.55 7.02 1.99
C VAL A 82 -7.00 6.07 3.07
N ARG A 83 -6.37 4.97 2.67
CA ARG A 83 -5.76 4.02 3.62
C ARG A 83 -4.53 4.57 4.31
N LEU A 84 -3.70 5.33 3.59
CA LEU A 84 -2.56 6.01 4.18
C LEU A 84 -2.99 7.11 5.16
N GLU A 85 -4.00 7.90 4.82
CA GLU A 85 -4.55 8.92 5.72
C GLU A 85 -5.13 8.33 7.00
N LYS A 86 -5.80 7.17 6.89
CA LYS A 86 -6.36 6.45 8.04
C LYS A 86 -5.33 5.63 8.81
N GLU A 87 -4.14 5.45 8.25
CA GLU A 87 -3.11 4.51 8.71
C GLU A 87 -3.67 3.09 9.01
N GLN A 88 -4.65 2.64 8.20
CA GLN A 88 -5.34 1.37 8.38
C GLN A 88 -5.39 0.55 7.08
N CYS A 89 -5.07 -0.74 7.20
CA CYS A 89 -5.16 -1.69 6.10
C CYS A 89 -6.41 -2.58 6.22
N PRO A 90 -6.79 -3.32 5.16
CA PRO A 90 -7.96 -4.22 5.22
C PRO A 90 -7.88 -5.25 6.34
N ALA A 91 -6.67 -5.68 6.71
CA ALA A 91 -6.48 -6.62 7.82
C ALA A 91 -6.82 -5.99 9.18
N ASP A 92 -6.60 -4.69 9.37
CA ASP A 92 -7.00 -3.97 10.58
C ASP A 92 -8.52 -3.89 10.68
N GLU A 93 -9.19 -3.58 9.57
CA GLU A 93 -10.65 -3.55 9.46
C GLU A 93 -11.25 -4.93 9.80
N ALA A 94 -10.73 -6.00 9.17
CA ALA A 94 -11.15 -7.37 9.44
C ALA A 94 -10.92 -7.78 10.90
N ARG A 95 -9.77 -7.39 11.50
CA ARG A 95 -9.49 -7.65 12.91
C ARG A 95 -10.50 -6.94 13.82
N GLN A 96 -10.81 -5.67 13.55
CA GLN A 96 -11.79 -4.93 14.34
C GLN A 96 -13.19 -5.55 14.23
N LEU A 97 -13.57 -5.98 13.02
CA LEU A 97 -14.86 -6.63 12.78
C LEU A 97 -14.97 -7.95 13.54
N PHE A 98 -13.91 -8.77 13.50
CA PHE A 98 -13.83 -10.00 14.27
C PHE A 98 -13.96 -9.75 15.78
N LEU A 99 -13.26 -8.76 16.31
CA LEU A 99 -13.32 -8.43 17.74
C LEU A 99 -14.71 -7.96 18.19
N ARG A 100 -15.51 -7.35 17.29
CA ARG A 100 -16.86 -6.86 17.60
C ARG A 100 -17.96 -7.90 17.36
N HIS A 101 -17.84 -8.70 16.31
CA HIS A 101 -18.93 -9.54 15.79
C HIS A 101 -18.53 -11.01 15.56
N GLY A 102 -17.33 -11.40 15.98
CA GLY A 102 -16.81 -12.76 15.80
C GLY A 102 -16.63 -13.14 14.33
N LEU A 103 -16.55 -14.44 14.08
CA LEU A 103 -16.36 -15.00 12.74
C LEU A 103 -17.53 -14.69 11.80
N GLU A 104 -18.76 -14.68 12.30
CA GLU A 104 -19.96 -14.40 11.49
C GLU A 104 -19.91 -12.99 10.90
N GLY A 105 -19.49 -11.98 11.67
CA GLY A 105 -19.31 -10.63 11.17
C GLY A 105 -18.32 -10.57 10.00
N VAL A 106 -17.18 -11.26 10.13
CA VAL A 106 -16.15 -11.32 9.07
C VAL A 106 -16.68 -12.01 7.82
N LEU A 107 -17.36 -13.15 7.96
CA LEU A 107 -17.91 -13.89 6.82
C LEU A 107 -18.99 -13.08 6.10
N ASN A 108 -19.88 -12.40 6.83
CA ASN A 108 -20.92 -11.58 6.21
C ASN A 108 -20.35 -10.41 5.39
N GLU A 109 -19.26 -9.80 5.84
CA GLU A 109 -18.64 -8.67 5.16
C GLU A 109 -17.74 -9.10 3.98
N PHE A 110 -16.96 -10.17 4.14
CA PHE A 110 -15.87 -10.51 3.21
C PHE A 110 -16.08 -11.79 2.38
N ALA A 111 -17.07 -12.64 2.67
CA ALA A 111 -17.23 -13.91 1.94
C ALA A 111 -17.67 -13.76 0.47
N TRP A 112 -18.04 -12.55 0.04
CA TRP A 112 -18.61 -12.27 -1.28
C TRP A 112 -17.81 -11.21 -2.08
N VAL A 113 -16.61 -10.85 -1.62
CA VAL A 113 -15.73 -9.84 -2.25
C VAL A 113 -14.72 -10.50 -3.18
#